data_AF-A0A5C5ZBT8-F1
#
_entry.id   AF-A0A5C5ZBT8-F1
#
_cell.length_a   1.000
_cell.length_b   1.000
_cell.length_c   1.000
_cell.angle_alpha   90.00
_cell.angle_beta   90.00
_cell.angle_gamma   90.00
#
_symmetry.space_group_name_H-M   'P 1'
#
loop_
_entity.id
_entity.type
_entity.pdbx_description
1 polymer ?
#
loop_
_entity_poly.entity_id
_entity_poly.type
_entity_poly.pdbx_seq_one_letter_code
_entity_poly.pdbx_strand_id
1 'polypeptide(L)'
;MKPLLIVLNSISGLVLIRFTISKFAAWPVSVAAFVDMAKPLGIDPTFFRIATGFVIGYAAISFFANSLILLLKKEGNEKFKLLYTFNSLYATGAMMGALFSEFFLRTAPKWPLVYIATAIVTIAVVNLLSRYSNISQVLRSQGSNETLKTLDSI
;
A
#
# COMPACT_ATOMS: atom_id res chain seq x y z
N MET A 1 -11.72 -14.87 -0.68
CA MET A 1 -10.60 -13.91 -0.50
C MET A 1 -10.57 -12.80 -1.54
N LYS A 2 -10.58 -13.09 -2.85
CA LYS A 2 -10.47 -12.06 -3.91
C LYS A 2 -11.47 -10.90 -3.83
N PRO A 3 -12.80 -11.11 -3.64
CA PRO A 3 -13.74 -9.99 -3.52
C PRO A 3 -13.46 -9.11 -2.29
N LEU A 4 -13.03 -9.72 -1.18
CA LEU A 4 -12.62 -8.98 0.01
C LEU A 4 -11.39 -8.10 -0.28
N LEU A 5 -10.37 -8.61 -0.95
CA LEU A 5 -9.20 -7.82 -1.33
C LEU A 5 -9.57 -6.65 -2.25
N ILE A 6 -10.45 -6.86 -3.23
CA ILE A 6 -10.94 -5.78 -4.10
C ILE A 6 -11.56 -4.66 -3.26
N VAL A 7 -12.47 -5.01 -2.35
CA VAL A 7 -13.14 -4.03 -1.47
C VAL A 7 -12.14 -3.32 -0.57
N LEU A 8 -11.22 -4.05 0.08
CA LEU A 8 -10.21 -3.47 0.96
C LEU A 8 -9.27 -2.51 0.22
N ASN A 9 -8.83 -2.88 -0.99
CA ASN A 9 -7.99 -2.02 -1.82
C ASN A 9 -8.76 -0.76 -2.24
N SER A 10 -10.00 -0.89 -2.70
CA SER A 10 -10.83 0.25 -3.09
C SER A 10 -11.09 1.22 -1.93
N ILE A 11 -11.46 0.71 -0.75
CA ILE A 11 -11.69 1.54 0.45
C ILE A 11 -10.39 2.23 0.87
N SER A 12 -9.26 1.52 0.88
CA SER A 12 -7.95 2.10 1.21
C SER A 12 -7.60 3.23 0.25
N GLY A 13 -7.78 3.04 -1.05
CA GLY A 13 -7.60 4.07 -2.07
C GLY A 13 -8.46 5.31 -1.80
N LEU A 14 -9.75 5.15 -1.50
CA LEU A 14 -10.67 6.25 -1.21
C LEU A 14 -10.25 7.04 0.04
N VAL A 15 -9.87 6.35 1.11
CA VAL A 15 -9.38 6.97 2.34
C VAL A 15 -8.13 7.81 2.05
N LEU A 16 -7.18 7.26 1.28
CA LEU A 16 -5.95 7.97 0.92
C LEU A 16 -6.19 9.16 -0.01
N ILE A 17 -7.17 9.09 -0.92
CA ILE A 17 -7.59 10.25 -1.73
C ILE A 17 -7.99 11.40 -0.82
N ARG A 18 -8.82 11.16 0.19
CA ARG A 18 -9.23 12.22 1.14
C ARG A 18 -8.03 12.87 1.82
N PHE A 19 -7.02 12.08 2.22
CA PHE A 19 -5.79 12.61 2.81
C PHE A 19 -4.91 13.36 1.81
N THR A 20 -4.92 12.96 0.54
CA THR A 20 -4.18 13.62 -0.55
C THR A 20 -4.80 14.96 -0.88
N ILE A 21 -6.12 15.02 -1.06
CA ILE A 21 -6.87 16.26 -1.30
C ILE A 21 -6.65 17.24 -0.15
N SER A 22 -6.76 16.78 1.10
CA SER A 22 -6.52 17.63 2.26
C SER A 22 -5.10 18.22 2.29
N LYS A 23 -4.10 17.48 1.75
CA LYS A 23 -2.74 17.98 1.59
C LYS A 23 -2.63 18.99 0.48
N PHE A 24 -3.22 18.79 -0.69
CA PHE A 24 -3.10 19.77 -1.79
C PHE A 24 -3.96 21.02 -1.57
N ALA A 25 -5.18 20.87 -1.07
CA ALA A 25 -6.11 21.96 -0.78
C ALA A 25 -5.73 22.81 0.46
N ALA A 26 -4.57 22.55 1.06
CA ALA A 26 -4.03 23.30 2.19
C ALA A 26 -5.04 23.49 3.35
N TRP A 27 -5.82 22.45 3.66
CA TRP A 27 -6.77 22.54 4.76
C TRP A 27 -6.07 22.90 6.07
N PRO A 28 -6.67 23.73 6.95
CA PRO A 28 -6.00 24.25 8.15
C PRO A 28 -5.41 23.15 9.04
N VAL A 29 -6.14 22.03 9.18
CA VAL A 29 -5.70 20.85 9.95
C VAL A 29 -4.46 20.20 9.36
N SER A 30 -4.36 20.16 8.03
CA SER A 30 -3.22 19.61 7.30
C SER A 30 -2.02 20.56 7.44
N VAL A 31 -2.21 21.85 7.17
CA VAL A 31 -1.14 22.86 7.29
C VAL A 31 -0.56 22.88 8.70
N ALA A 32 -1.41 22.92 9.74
CA ALA A 32 -0.93 22.92 11.13
C ALA A 32 -0.12 21.65 11.48
N ALA A 33 -0.52 20.48 10.96
CA ALA A 33 0.22 19.25 11.18
C ALA A 33 1.60 19.29 10.52
N PHE A 34 1.70 19.77 9.28
CA PHE A 34 2.99 19.87 8.58
C PHE A 34 3.89 20.96 9.12
N VAL A 35 3.33 22.07 9.64
CA VAL A 35 4.11 23.09 10.36
C VAL A 35 4.74 22.49 11.61
N ASP A 36 4.00 21.68 12.37
CA ASP A 36 4.56 21.00 13.54
C ASP A 36 5.64 19.99 13.16
N MET A 37 5.36 19.13 12.18
CA MET A 37 6.30 18.10 11.73
C MET A 37 7.56 18.65 11.04
N ALA A 38 7.48 19.84 10.43
CA ALA A 38 8.60 20.44 9.72
C ALA A 38 9.60 21.13 10.66
N LYS A 39 9.17 21.58 11.85
CA LYS A 39 10.03 22.24 12.85
C LYS A 39 11.31 21.45 13.18
N PRO A 40 11.25 20.16 13.56
CA PRO A 40 12.46 19.41 13.89
C PRO A 40 13.35 19.14 12.67
N LEU A 41 12.81 19.21 11.46
CA LEU A 41 13.54 18.95 10.22
C LEU A 41 14.16 20.20 9.60
N GLY A 42 13.73 21.40 10.02
CA GLY A 42 14.19 22.66 9.44
C GLY A 42 13.81 22.84 7.96
N ILE A 43 12.81 22.10 7.47
CA ILE A 43 12.34 22.14 6.08
C ILE A 43 11.13 23.07 5.93
N ASP A 44 10.88 23.54 4.70
CA ASP A 44 9.68 24.32 4.42
C ASP A 44 8.40 23.45 4.59
N PRO A 45 7.44 23.87 5.44
CA PRO A 45 6.22 23.10 5.69
C PRO A 45 5.34 22.92 4.45
N THR A 46 5.37 23.87 3.51
CA THR A 46 4.56 23.82 2.29
C THR A 46 5.10 22.78 1.33
N PHE A 47 6.40 22.80 1.08
CA PHE A 47 7.10 21.77 0.31
C PHE A 47 6.87 20.40 0.93
N PHE A 48 7.07 20.25 2.24
CA PHE A 48 6.91 18.96 2.92
C PHE A 48 5.49 18.40 2.82
N ARG A 49 4.48 19.26 3.00
CA ARG A 49 3.06 18.92 2.81
C ARG A 49 2.77 18.44 1.39
N ILE A 50 3.23 19.19 0.38
CA ILE A 50 2.96 18.89 -1.03
C ILE A 50 3.66 17.61 -1.44
N ALA A 51 4.94 17.43 -1.09
CA ALA A 51 5.71 16.22 -1.35
C ALA A 51 5.02 14.99 -0.75
N THR A 52 4.63 15.07 0.53
CA THR A 52 3.87 14.00 1.19
C THR A 52 2.50 13.77 0.54
N GLY A 53 1.88 14.83 0.00
CA GLY A 53 0.67 14.75 -0.81
C GLY A 53 0.85 13.87 -2.05
N PHE A 54 1.94 14.04 -2.80
CA PHE A 54 2.25 13.19 -3.95
C PHE A 54 2.54 11.74 -3.54
N VAL A 55 3.30 11.53 -2.46
CA VAL A 55 3.61 10.18 -1.97
C VAL A 55 2.33 9.42 -1.60
N ILE A 56 1.44 10.05 -0.83
CA ILE A 56 0.17 9.45 -0.42
C ILE A 56 -0.78 9.30 -1.62
N GLY A 57 -0.78 10.27 -2.54
CA GLY A 57 -1.57 10.23 -3.76
C GLY A 57 -1.19 9.06 -4.67
N TYR A 58 0.11 8.80 -4.84
CA TYR A 58 0.58 7.63 -5.57
C TYR A 58 0.17 6.33 -4.87
N ALA A 59 0.29 6.25 -3.54
CA ALA A 59 -0.19 5.08 -2.79
C ALA A 59 -1.69 4.84 -2.99
N ALA A 60 -2.50 5.90 -3.05
CA ALA A 60 -3.93 5.79 -3.36
C ALA A 60 -4.16 5.17 -4.75
N ILE A 61 -3.46 5.66 -5.77
CA ILE A 61 -3.53 5.12 -7.14
C ILE A 61 -3.07 3.66 -7.17
N SER A 62 -2.01 3.31 -6.45
CA SER A 62 -1.52 1.93 -6.32
C SER A 62 -2.61 0.98 -5.78
N PHE A 63 -3.37 1.40 -4.77
CA PHE A 63 -4.49 0.62 -4.25
C PHE A 63 -5.62 0.45 -5.29
N PHE A 64 -5.99 1.50 -6.04
CA PHE A 64 -6.97 1.37 -7.12
C PHE A 64 -6.47 0.48 -8.26
N ALA A 65 -5.22 0.60 -8.65
CA ALA A 65 -4.60 -0.25 -9.67
C ALA A 65 -4.63 -1.72 -9.24
N ASN A 66 -4.32 -2.01 -7.97
CA ASN A 66 -4.40 -3.35 -7.41
C ASN A 66 -5.83 -3.91 -7.42
N SER A 67 -6.80 -3.07 -7.04
CA SER A 67 -8.23 -3.43 -7.13
C SER A 67 -8.64 -3.75 -8.57
N LEU A 68 -8.21 -2.95 -9.55
CA LEU A 68 -8.50 -3.15 -10.96
C LEU A 68 -7.84 -4.42 -11.52
N ILE A 69 -6.60 -4.72 -11.14
CA ILE A 69 -5.90 -5.95 -11.54
C ILE A 69 -6.69 -7.20 -11.08
N LEU A 70 -7.18 -7.18 -9.84
CA LEU A 70 -8.00 -8.25 -9.28
C LEU A 70 -9.37 -8.36 -9.96
N LEU A 71 -10.04 -7.23 -10.20
CA LEU A 71 -11.34 -7.18 -10.90
C LEU A 71 -11.27 -7.73 -12.32
N LEU A 72 -10.23 -7.35 -13.07
CA LEU A 72 -10.01 -7.80 -14.44
C LEU A 72 -9.43 -9.23 -14.53
N LYS A 73 -9.21 -9.89 -13.39
CA LYS A 73 -8.60 -11.24 -13.30
C LYS A 73 -7.26 -11.34 -14.05
N LYS A 74 -6.49 -10.26 -14.13
CA LYS A 74 -5.21 -10.19 -14.87
C LYS A 74 -4.00 -10.69 -14.06
N GLU A 75 -4.27 -11.39 -12.96
CA GLU A 75 -3.27 -11.88 -11.98
C GLU A 75 -2.28 -12.91 -12.55
N GLY A 76 -2.64 -13.57 -13.66
CA GLY A 76 -1.83 -14.58 -14.35
C GLY A 76 -0.76 -14.00 -15.26
N ASN A 77 -0.80 -12.69 -15.55
CA ASN A 77 0.22 -12.03 -16.37
C ASN A 77 1.35 -11.50 -15.48
N GLU A 78 2.59 -11.91 -15.76
CA GLU A 78 3.77 -11.56 -14.97
C GLU A 78 3.98 -10.04 -14.85
N LYS A 79 3.62 -9.24 -15.86
CA LYS A 79 3.73 -7.76 -15.77
C LYS A 79 2.77 -7.19 -14.73
N PHE A 80 1.52 -7.63 -14.73
CA PHE A 80 0.51 -7.17 -13.76
C PHE A 80 0.81 -7.67 -12.35
N LYS A 81 1.43 -8.85 -12.23
CA LYS A 81 1.91 -9.38 -10.96
C LYS A 81 3.06 -8.55 -10.36
N LEU A 82 4.03 -8.16 -11.19
CA LEU A 82 5.11 -7.26 -10.75
C LEU A 82 4.54 -5.90 -10.33
N LEU A 83 3.64 -5.32 -11.13
CA LEU A 83 2.95 -4.07 -10.78
C LEU A 83 2.19 -4.18 -9.46
N TYR A 84 1.44 -5.25 -9.25
CA TYR A 84 0.69 -5.48 -8.01
C TYR A 84 1.59 -5.54 -6.77
N THR A 85 2.74 -6.21 -6.92
CA THR A 85 3.75 -6.35 -5.84
C THR A 85 4.40 -5.02 -5.54
N PHE A 86 4.85 -4.31 -6.59
CA PHE A 86 5.45 -2.99 -6.47
C PHE A 86 4.50 -1.99 -5.81
N ASN A 87 3.25 -1.94 -6.25
CA ASN A 87 2.20 -1.10 -5.67
C ASN A 87 1.98 -1.38 -4.17
N SER A 88 1.92 -2.66 -3.80
CA SER A 88 1.71 -3.05 -2.40
C SER A 88 2.92 -2.70 -1.52
N LEU A 89 4.13 -2.87 -2.05
CA LEU A 89 5.37 -2.51 -1.36
C LEU A 89 5.52 -0.99 -1.21
N TYR A 90 5.23 -0.24 -2.27
CA TYR A 90 5.21 1.22 -2.24
C TYR A 90 4.21 1.72 -1.20
N ALA A 91 2.97 1.23 -1.22
CA ALA A 91 1.93 1.63 -0.27
C ALA A 91 2.34 1.31 1.17
N THR A 92 2.97 0.15 1.40
CA THR A 92 3.53 -0.22 2.70
C THR A 92 4.60 0.80 3.13
N GLY A 93 5.59 1.08 2.28
CA GLY A 93 6.64 2.05 2.57
C GLY A 93 6.11 3.46 2.85
N ALA A 94 5.17 3.93 2.04
CA ALA A 94 4.54 5.24 2.21
C ALA A 94 3.78 5.35 3.55
N MET A 95 3.00 4.33 3.93
CA MET A 95 2.23 4.35 5.17
C MET A 95 3.11 4.11 6.40
N MET A 96 4.14 3.27 6.29
CA MET A 96 5.15 3.14 7.34
C MET A 96 5.88 4.47 7.55
N GLY A 97 6.28 5.15 6.48
CA GLY A 97 6.87 6.50 6.55
C GLY A 97 5.93 7.50 7.21
N ALA A 98 4.63 7.45 6.90
CA ALA A 98 3.62 8.28 7.57
C ALA A 98 3.52 7.97 9.09
N LEU A 99 3.52 6.69 9.48
CA LEU A 99 3.54 6.28 10.89
C LEU A 99 4.79 6.79 11.61
N PHE A 100 5.96 6.60 11.00
CA PHE A 100 7.22 7.12 11.55
C PHE A 100 7.16 8.65 11.69
N SER A 101 6.69 9.37 10.68
CA SER A 101 6.57 10.83 10.77
C SER A 101 5.63 11.27 11.90
N GLU A 102 4.57 10.52 12.17
CA GLU A 102 3.61 10.85 13.23
C GLU A 102 4.20 10.67 14.63
N PHE A 103 5.07 9.68 14.85
CA PHE A 103 5.69 9.43 16.16
C PHE A 103 6.98 10.22 16.40
N PHE A 104 7.76 10.50 15.35
CA PHE A 104 9.09 11.11 15.49
C PHE A 104 9.12 12.60 15.21
N LEU A 105 8.24 13.11 14.34
CA LEU A 105 8.27 14.51 13.93
C LEU A 105 7.21 15.35 14.62
N ARG A 106 6.18 14.72 15.18
CA ARG A 106 5.05 15.41 15.82
C ARG A 106 5.24 15.49 17.32
N THR A 107 4.82 16.62 17.89
CA THR A 107 4.86 16.86 19.34
C THR A 107 3.92 15.93 20.11
N ALA A 108 2.75 15.62 19.54
CA ALA A 108 1.80 14.66 20.08
C ALA A 108 1.15 13.85 18.95
N PRO A 109 1.27 12.50 18.94
CA PRO A 109 0.71 11.67 17.88
C PRO A 109 -0.82 11.68 17.91
N LYS A 110 -1.45 11.82 16.75
CA LYS A 110 -2.90 11.66 16.61
C LYS A 110 -3.24 10.20 16.38
N TRP A 111 -3.70 9.54 17.44
CA TRP A 111 -4.15 8.14 17.41
C TRP A 111 -5.09 7.77 16.25
N PRO A 112 -6.08 8.60 15.85
CA PRO A 112 -6.90 8.27 14.69
C PRO A 112 -6.11 8.10 13.38
N LEU A 113 -5.06 8.90 13.16
CA LEU A 113 -4.21 8.77 11.97
C LEU A 113 -3.34 7.51 12.05
N VAL A 114 -2.83 7.20 13.25
CA VAL A 114 -2.05 5.98 13.50
C VAL A 114 -2.88 4.74 13.16
N TYR A 115 -4.11 4.63 13.68
CA TYR A 115 -4.97 3.47 13.41
C TYR A 115 -5.27 3.30 11.92
N ILE A 116 -5.54 4.39 11.20
CA ILE A 116 -5.80 4.35 9.76
C ILE A 116 -4.54 3.88 9.02
N ALA A 117 -3.38 4.46 9.31
CA ALA A 117 -2.14 4.09 8.64
C ALA A 117 -1.76 2.63 8.94
N THR A 118 -1.91 2.15 10.17
CA THR A 118 -1.70 0.75 10.54
C THR A 118 -2.65 -0.18 9.80
N ALA A 119 -3.94 0.16 9.71
CA ALA A 119 -4.91 -0.65 8.96
C ALA A 119 -4.52 -0.77 7.47
N ILE A 120 -4.10 0.32 6.85
CA ILE A 120 -3.67 0.33 5.45
C ILE A 120 -2.38 -0.47 5.25
N VAL A 121 -1.42 -0.38 6.18
CA VAL A 121 -0.21 -1.25 6.17
C VAL A 121 -0.62 -2.72 6.24
N THR A 122 -1.51 -3.09 7.15
CA THR A 122 -1.99 -4.48 7.26
C THR A 122 -2.64 -4.95 5.96
N ILE A 123 -3.47 -4.12 5.32
CA ILE A 123 -4.08 -4.45 4.02
C ILE A 123 -3.01 -4.62 2.93
N ALA A 124 -2.01 -3.74 2.88
CA ALA A 124 -0.91 -3.84 1.91
C ALA A 124 -0.05 -5.09 2.13
N VAL A 125 0.20 -5.47 3.38
CA VAL A 125 0.91 -6.72 3.73
C VAL A 125 0.06 -7.93 3.38
N VAL A 126 -1.25 -7.93 3.66
CA VAL A 126 -2.17 -9.00 3.27
C VAL A 126 -2.21 -9.17 1.74
N ASN A 127 -2.18 -8.08 0.98
CA ASN A 127 -2.05 -8.13 -0.48
C ASN A 127 -0.75 -8.85 -0.91
N LEU A 128 0.38 -8.52 -0.29
CA LEU A 128 1.68 -9.18 -0.55
C LEU A 128 1.65 -10.67 -0.20
N LEU A 129 1.12 -11.02 0.98
CA LEU A 129 1.03 -12.40 1.45
C LEU A 129 0.04 -13.24 0.64
N SER A 130 -1.09 -12.65 0.22
CA SER A 130 -2.04 -13.29 -0.71
C SER A 130 -1.37 -13.66 -2.04
N ARG A 131 -0.29 -12.99 -2.43
CA ARG A 131 0.48 -13.34 -3.62
C ARG A 131 1.47 -14.48 -3.34
N TYR A 132 2.17 -14.42 -2.21
CA TYR A 132 3.22 -15.40 -1.87
C TYR A 132 2.64 -16.76 -1.48
N SER A 133 1.48 -16.79 -0.80
CA SER A 133 0.79 -18.04 -0.47
C SER A 133 0.38 -18.85 -1.72
N ASN A 134 -0.03 -18.17 -2.80
CA ASN A 134 -0.31 -18.81 -4.09
C ASN A 134 0.95 -19.30 -4.83
N ILE A 135 2.11 -18.66 -4.61
CA ILE A 135 3.40 -19.15 -5.14
C ILE A 135 3.79 -20.49 -4.53
N SER A 136 3.48 -20.73 -3.25
CA SER A 136 3.73 -22.03 -2.61
C SER A 136 2.94 -23.18 -3.25
N GLN A 137 1.72 -22.91 -3.73
CA GLN A 137 0.89 -23.94 -4.38
C GLN A 137 1.35 -24.27 -5.80
N VAL A 138 1.87 -23.28 -6.54
CA VAL A 138 2.44 -23.49 -7.89
C VAL A 138 3.77 -24.26 -7.82
N LEU A 139 4.62 -23.94 -6.84
CA LEU A 139 5.85 -24.71 -6.59
C LEU A 139 5.54 -26.16 -6.18
N ARG A 140 4.45 -26.38 -5.45
CA ARG A 140 4.00 -27.71 -5.03
C ARG A 140 3.39 -28.53 -6.17
N SER A 141 2.77 -27.91 -7.18
CA SER A 141 2.21 -28.62 -8.34
C SER A 141 3.24 -28.94 -9.43
N GLN A 142 4.31 -28.15 -9.56
CA GLN A 142 5.42 -28.49 -10.45
C GLN A 142 6.24 -29.67 -9.91
N GLY A 143 6.44 -29.74 -8.58
CA GLY A 143 7.13 -30.87 -7.96
C GLY A 143 6.43 -32.22 -8.16
N SER A 144 5.09 -32.29 -8.19
CA SER A 144 4.37 -33.57 -8.41
C SER A 144 4.31 -34.00 -9.88
N ASN A 145 4.34 -33.07 -10.82
CA ASN A 145 4.30 -33.38 -12.26
C ASN A 145 5.63 -33.92 -12.79
N GLU A 146 6.76 -33.57 -12.18
CA GLU A 146 8.04 -34.18 -12.53
C GLU A 146 8.15 -35.61 -11.98
N THR A 147 7.61 -35.89 -10.79
CA THR A 147 7.65 -37.24 -10.20
C THR A 147 6.81 -38.25 -10.99
N LEU A 148 5.66 -37.82 -11.54
CA LEU A 148 4.80 -38.66 -12.38
C LEU A 148 5.45 -38.98 -13.73
N LYS A 149 6.14 -38.02 -14.36
CA LYS A 149 6.85 -38.27 -15.62
C LYS A 149 8.03 -39.24 -15.48
N THR A 150 8.68 -39.28 -14.33
CA THR A 150 9.78 -40.24 -14.07
C THR A 150 9.29 -41.65 -13.75
N LEU A 151 8.04 -41.80 -13.28
CA LEU A 151 7.43 -43.11 -12.99
C LEU A 151 6.80 -43.75 -14.23
N ASP A 152 6.32 -42.95 -15.18
CA ASP A 152 5.81 -43.45 -16.47
C ASP A 152 6.93 -43.81 -17.48
N SER A 153 8.20 -43.53 -17.15
CA SER A 153 9.37 -43.80 -18.00
C SER A 153 10.22 -44.99 -17.56
N ILE A 154 9.76 -45.79 -16.60
CA ILE A 154 10.39 -47.04 -16.11
C ILE A 154 9.46 -48.20 -16.43
#